data_AF-G4TKM1-F1
#
_entry.id   AF-G4TKM1-F1
#
_cell.length_a   1.000
_cell.length_b   1.000
_cell.length_c   1.000
_cell.angle_alpha   90.00
_cell.angle_beta   90.00
_cell.angle_gamma   90.00
#
_symmetry.space_group_name_H-M   'P 1'
#
loop_
_entity.id
_entity.type
_entity.pdbx_description
1 polymer ?
#
loop_
_entity_poly.entity_id
_entity_poly.type
_entity_poly.pdbx_seq_one_letter_code
_entity_poly.pdbx_strand_id
1 'polypeptide(L)'
;MEKTHLRRHGAAEEIIGDPMERTPCGRIFVQSSGSYSGYVQGTRDDSGRYFVSPDLDSALKVKFQDQTIILDHEFQNGFPRLGATFGLVVDSAVGQDNMAGNSFNYAYISATGELHKAGDPATTDSSSFNTAFGTNQHVESAIFTLGDNGEILASWTNTNGQTLPVQFAMSLNRQLVISANSGAYSARFGGESAPSARLFCRANDHP
;
A
#
# COMPACT_ATOMS: atom_id res chain seq x y z
N MET A 1 -36.13 -68.17 -11.34
CA MET A 1 -34.80 -67.51 -11.27
C MET A 1 -35.02 -66.03 -11.50
N GLU A 2 -35.16 -65.28 -10.41
CA GLU A 2 -35.45 -63.86 -10.43
C GLU A 2 -34.12 -63.10 -10.26
N LYS A 3 -33.76 -62.30 -11.27
CA LYS A 3 -32.50 -61.53 -11.27
C LYS A 3 -32.76 -60.17 -10.60
N THR A 4 -32.35 -60.07 -9.35
CA THR A 4 -32.34 -58.81 -8.59
C THR A 4 -31.23 -57.90 -9.12
N HIS A 5 -31.62 -56.77 -9.71
CA HIS A 5 -30.71 -55.71 -10.14
C HIS A 5 -30.32 -54.82 -8.95
N LEU A 6 -29.09 -54.98 -8.44
CA LEU A 6 -28.49 -54.02 -7.51
C LEU A 6 -28.11 -52.72 -8.26
N ARG A 7 -28.83 -51.63 -7.97
CA ARG A 7 -28.42 -50.26 -8.31
C ARG A 7 -27.35 -49.81 -7.31
N ARG A 8 -26.11 -49.61 -7.78
CA ARG A 8 -25.05 -48.94 -7.03
C ARG A 8 -25.30 -47.42 -7.08
N HIS A 9 -25.57 -46.81 -5.93
CA HIS A 9 -25.51 -45.37 -5.74
C HIS A 9 -24.03 -44.98 -5.62
N GLY A 10 -23.50 -44.29 -6.64
CA GLY A 10 -22.21 -43.64 -6.56
C GLY A 10 -22.33 -42.43 -5.64
N ALA A 11 -21.59 -42.44 -4.53
CA ALA A 11 -21.35 -41.26 -3.73
C ALA A 11 -20.53 -40.28 -4.59
N ALA A 12 -21.09 -39.10 -4.84
CA ALA A 12 -20.32 -38.01 -5.43
C ALA A 12 -19.31 -37.56 -4.37
N GLU A 13 -18.04 -37.82 -4.63
CA GLU A 13 -16.92 -37.28 -3.88
C GLU A 13 -16.86 -35.79 -4.21
N GLU A 14 -17.45 -34.96 -3.34
CA GLU A 14 -17.30 -33.51 -3.41
C GLU A 14 -15.83 -33.22 -3.12
N ILE A 15 -15.06 -32.96 -4.18
CA ILE A 15 -13.71 -32.43 -4.07
C ILE A 15 -13.86 -31.03 -3.49
N ILE A 16 -13.86 -30.94 -2.16
CA ILE A 16 -13.59 -29.71 -1.43
C ILE A 16 -12.15 -29.39 -1.77
N GLY A 17 -11.96 -28.68 -2.88
CA GLY A 17 -10.66 -28.14 -3.25
C GLY A 17 -10.17 -27.35 -2.05
N ASP A 18 -8.99 -27.71 -1.55
CA ASP A 18 -8.30 -26.99 -0.50
C ASP A 18 -8.50 -25.50 -0.76
N PRO A 19 -9.04 -24.70 0.18
CA PRO A 19 -9.07 -23.26 0.01
C PRO A 19 -7.61 -22.86 -0.05
N MET A 20 -7.05 -22.78 -1.26
CA MET A 20 -5.77 -22.14 -1.49
C MET A 20 -5.97 -20.78 -0.86
N GLU A 21 -5.34 -20.59 0.30
CA GLU A 21 -5.16 -19.31 0.94
C GLU A 21 -4.33 -18.52 -0.06
N ARG A 22 -5.02 -17.91 -1.02
CA ARG A 22 -4.40 -17.17 -2.10
C ARG A 22 -3.84 -15.95 -1.42
N THR A 23 -2.56 -16.00 -1.06
CA THR A 23 -1.79 -14.82 -0.66
C THR A 23 -2.16 -13.72 -1.65
N PRO A 24 -2.83 -12.65 -1.21
CA PRO A 24 -3.32 -11.63 -2.13
C PRO A 24 -2.12 -11.05 -2.86
N CYS A 25 -2.08 -11.16 -4.17
CA CYS A 25 -0.99 -10.63 -4.99
C CYS A 25 -1.54 -9.64 -6.00
N GLY A 26 -0.68 -8.99 -6.80
CA GLY A 26 -1.12 -8.24 -7.97
C GLY A 26 -0.71 -6.78 -7.97
N ARG A 27 -1.61 -5.90 -8.40
CA ARG A 27 -1.30 -4.48 -8.68
C ARG A 27 -2.12 -3.56 -7.80
N ILE A 28 -1.57 -2.40 -7.47
CA ILE A 28 -2.26 -1.38 -6.68
C ILE A 28 -2.86 -0.35 -7.61
N PHE A 29 -4.18 -0.25 -7.63
CA PHE A 29 -4.92 0.80 -8.30
C PHE A 29 -5.30 1.90 -7.29
N VAL A 30 -5.21 3.15 -7.72
CA VAL A 30 -5.50 4.33 -6.92
C VAL A 30 -6.50 5.19 -7.68
N GLN A 31 -7.53 5.65 -6.99
CA GLN A 31 -8.54 6.55 -7.54
C GLN A 31 -8.57 7.85 -6.73
N SER A 32 -8.40 8.99 -7.42
CA SER A 32 -8.53 10.33 -6.86
C SER A 32 -9.97 10.82 -6.90
N SER A 33 -10.31 11.77 -6.02
CA SER A 33 -11.59 12.48 -6.06
C SER A 33 -11.71 13.44 -7.24
N GLY A 34 -10.59 13.78 -7.90
CA GLY A 34 -10.48 14.79 -8.96
C GLY A 34 -10.51 14.26 -10.39
N SER A 35 -10.92 13.00 -10.60
CA SER A 35 -11.04 12.28 -11.90
C SER A 35 -9.78 11.52 -12.34
N TYR A 36 -8.68 11.57 -11.60
CA TYR A 36 -7.50 10.82 -11.94
C TYR A 36 -7.53 9.44 -11.29
N SER A 37 -7.32 8.39 -12.08
CA SER A 37 -7.16 7.04 -11.58
C SER A 37 -6.09 6.31 -12.36
N GLY A 38 -5.39 5.40 -11.70
CA GLY A 38 -4.34 4.62 -12.35
C GLY A 38 -3.69 3.64 -11.39
N TYR A 39 -2.56 3.11 -11.79
CA TYR A 39 -1.79 2.13 -11.05
C TYR A 39 -0.54 2.76 -10.44
N VAL A 40 -0.18 2.32 -9.24
CA VAL A 40 1.13 2.60 -8.66
C VAL A 40 2.18 2.02 -9.60
N GLN A 41 3.12 2.85 -10.05
CA GLN A 41 4.14 2.44 -11.01
C GLN A 41 5.20 1.57 -10.36
N GLY A 42 5.72 0.59 -11.11
CA GLY A 42 6.82 -0.26 -10.69
C GLY A 42 8.15 0.52 -10.60
N THR A 43 8.30 1.54 -11.45
CA THR A 43 9.43 2.48 -11.39
C THR A 43 9.15 3.60 -10.41
N ARG A 44 10.21 4.07 -9.74
CA ARG A 44 10.20 5.24 -8.86
C ARG A 44 10.72 6.45 -9.62
N ASP A 45 10.41 7.65 -9.13
CA ASP A 45 11.08 8.86 -9.61
C ASP A 45 12.54 8.94 -9.11
N ASP A 46 13.30 9.93 -9.59
CA ASP A 46 14.70 10.16 -9.19
C ASP A 46 14.87 10.44 -7.69
N SER A 47 13.76 10.69 -7.01
CA SER A 47 13.63 10.95 -5.59
C SER A 47 13.23 9.69 -4.79
N GLY A 48 13.18 8.53 -5.44
CA GLY A 48 12.86 7.25 -4.80
C GLY A 48 11.40 7.10 -4.36
N ARG A 49 10.47 7.90 -4.91
CA ARG A 49 9.04 7.88 -4.58
C ARG A 49 8.23 7.14 -5.63
N TYR A 50 7.14 6.53 -5.19
CA TYR A 50 6.15 5.97 -6.10
C TYR A 50 5.18 7.03 -6.61
N PHE A 51 4.77 6.86 -7.87
CA PHE A 51 3.78 7.71 -8.53
C PHE A 51 2.71 6.87 -9.22
N VAL A 52 1.60 7.51 -9.57
CA VAL A 52 0.45 6.85 -10.19
C VAL A 52 0.40 7.19 -11.68
N SER A 53 0.22 6.17 -12.53
CA SER A 53 0.09 6.30 -14.00
C SER A 53 -1.05 5.42 -14.53
N PRO A 54 -1.70 5.78 -15.64
CA PRO A 54 -2.75 4.96 -16.24
C PRO A 54 -2.21 3.65 -16.87
N ASP A 55 -0.89 3.52 -17.02
CA ASP A 55 -0.26 2.35 -17.65
C ASP A 55 -0.26 1.13 -16.70
N LEU A 56 -1.02 0.10 -17.09
CA LEU A 56 -1.15 -1.17 -16.38
C LEU A 56 0.10 -2.06 -16.53
N ASP A 57 0.79 -1.96 -17.66
CA ASP A 57 1.91 -2.85 -17.99
C ASP A 57 3.14 -2.52 -17.16
N SER A 58 3.29 -1.25 -16.79
CA SER A 58 4.35 -0.75 -15.89
C SER A 58 3.93 -0.73 -14.41
N ALA A 59 2.77 -1.28 -14.05
CA ALA A 59 2.27 -1.26 -12.68
C ALA A 59 3.13 -2.11 -11.72
N LEU A 60 3.28 -1.60 -10.50
CA LEU A 60 3.96 -2.25 -9.40
C LEU A 60 3.29 -3.58 -9.07
N LYS A 61 4.05 -4.66 -9.11
CA LYS A 61 3.61 -5.99 -8.68
C LYS A 61 3.97 -6.21 -7.22
N VAL A 62 3.00 -6.67 -6.44
CA VAL A 62 3.14 -6.87 -5.01
C VAL A 62 2.49 -8.18 -4.54
N LYS A 63 2.84 -8.58 -3.31
CA LYS A 63 2.18 -9.61 -2.53
C LYS A 63 1.85 -9.03 -1.16
N PHE A 64 0.66 -9.29 -0.65
CA PHE A 64 0.27 -8.93 0.69
C PHE A 64 0.46 -10.13 1.61
N GLN A 65 1.25 -9.95 2.66
CA GLN A 65 1.55 -10.98 3.65
C GLN A 65 1.83 -10.30 4.98
N ASP A 66 1.27 -10.82 6.08
CA ASP A 66 1.56 -10.36 7.45
C ASP A 66 1.47 -8.83 7.61
N GLN A 67 0.38 -8.22 7.13
CA GLN A 67 0.13 -6.77 7.18
C GLN A 67 1.19 -5.91 6.47
N THR A 68 1.89 -6.53 5.52
CA THR A 68 2.94 -5.92 4.74
C THR A 68 2.68 -6.14 3.26
N ILE A 69 2.93 -5.10 2.46
CA ILE A 69 2.97 -5.21 1.01
C ILE A 69 4.42 -5.48 0.60
N ILE A 70 4.70 -6.70 0.17
CA ILE A 70 6.00 -7.15 -0.35
C ILE A 70 6.07 -6.84 -1.83
N LEU A 71 7.17 -6.22 -2.27
CA LEU A 71 7.43 -5.91 -3.67
C LEU A 71 7.94 -7.14 -4.42
N ASP A 72 7.52 -7.32 -5.67
CA ASP A 72 8.15 -8.30 -6.56
C ASP A 72 9.64 -7.99 -6.73
N HIS A 73 10.46 -9.04 -6.88
CA HIS A 73 11.93 -8.96 -6.88
C HIS A 73 12.46 -7.94 -7.89
N GLU A 74 11.80 -7.83 -9.05
CA GLU A 74 12.15 -6.85 -10.09
C GLU A 74 12.05 -5.38 -9.63
N PHE A 75 11.27 -5.09 -8.59
CA PHE A 75 11.01 -3.72 -8.11
C PHE A 75 11.72 -3.38 -6.80
N GLN A 76 12.32 -4.35 -6.12
CA GLN A 76 12.89 -4.15 -4.78
C GLN A 76 14.06 -3.16 -4.81
N ASN A 77 15.04 -3.39 -5.68
CA ASN A 77 16.33 -2.66 -5.69
C ASN A 77 16.94 -2.53 -4.28
N GLY A 78 16.92 -3.61 -3.50
CA GLY A 78 17.38 -3.64 -2.10
C GLY A 78 16.33 -3.26 -1.05
N PHE A 79 15.12 -2.84 -1.45
CA PHE A 79 14.02 -2.48 -0.57
C PHE A 79 12.82 -3.39 -0.81
N PRO A 80 12.62 -4.46 -0.02
CA PRO A 80 11.67 -5.52 -0.36
C PRO A 80 10.20 -5.19 -0.06
N ARG A 81 9.90 -4.08 0.63
CA ARG A 81 8.54 -3.74 1.07
C ARG A 81 8.08 -2.40 0.50
N LEU A 82 6.77 -2.27 0.28
CA LEU A 82 6.11 -0.99 0.13
C LEU A 82 5.81 -0.46 1.53
N GLY A 83 6.19 0.78 1.79
CA GLY A 83 5.89 1.47 3.03
C GLY A 83 5.80 2.97 2.78
N ALA A 84 6.05 3.75 3.82
CA ALA A 84 6.09 5.20 3.72
C ALA A 84 7.33 5.79 4.41
N THR A 85 7.85 6.87 3.84
CA THR A 85 8.94 7.68 4.42
C THR A 85 8.40 9.07 4.71
N PHE A 86 8.64 9.59 5.92
CA PHE A 86 8.09 10.88 6.35
C PHE A 86 8.59 12.04 5.47
N GLY A 87 7.71 13.01 5.22
CA GLY A 87 8.00 14.16 4.36
C GLY A 87 8.98 15.14 5.00
N LEU A 88 9.76 15.86 4.17
CA LEU A 88 10.74 16.85 4.64
C LEU A 88 10.10 18.18 5.10
N VAL A 89 8.89 18.48 4.62
CA VAL A 89 8.19 19.73 4.93
C VAL A 89 7.04 19.41 5.87
N VAL A 90 7.18 19.83 7.13
CA VAL A 90 6.35 19.40 8.25
C VAL A 90 5.81 20.60 9.03
N ASP A 91 4.66 20.41 9.66
CA ASP A 91 3.97 21.37 10.54
C ASP A 91 4.53 21.34 11.97
N SER A 92 5.15 20.22 12.35
CA SER A 92 5.80 20.00 13.63
C SER A 92 7.33 20.14 13.52
N ALA A 93 8.02 20.28 14.65
CA ALA A 93 9.48 20.23 14.66
C ALA A 93 9.99 18.91 14.07
N VAL A 94 11.10 18.98 13.31
CA VAL A 94 11.78 17.80 12.75
C VAL A 94 11.99 16.74 13.83
N GLY A 95 11.60 15.49 13.55
CA GLY A 95 11.67 14.36 14.50
C GLY A 95 10.40 14.15 15.33
N GLN A 96 9.40 15.02 15.21
CA GLN A 96 8.04 14.76 15.66
C GLN A 96 7.22 14.33 14.44
N ASP A 97 7.45 13.10 14.00
CA ASP A 97 6.86 12.50 12.80
C ASP A 97 5.42 12.06 13.06
N ASN A 98 4.66 12.97 13.66
CA ASN A 98 3.31 12.75 14.12
C ASN A 98 2.33 13.26 13.08
N MET A 99 1.35 12.44 12.72
CA MET A 99 0.21 12.87 11.93
C MET A 99 -0.97 13.19 12.85
N ALA A 100 -1.75 14.20 12.48
CA ALA A 100 -2.93 14.64 13.23
C ALA A 100 -4.01 15.13 12.28
N GLY A 101 -5.27 15.04 12.71
CA GLY A 101 -6.44 15.42 11.89
C GLY A 101 -6.49 16.90 11.50
N ASN A 102 -5.67 17.77 12.06
CA ASN A 102 -5.54 19.18 11.71
C ASN A 102 -4.16 19.55 11.15
N SER A 103 -3.30 18.58 10.86
CA SER A 103 -1.94 18.80 10.36
C SER A 103 -1.85 18.55 8.85
N PHE A 104 -0.93 19.24 8.18
CA PHE A 104 -0.55 18.92 6.79
C PHE A 104 0.60 17.90 6.69
N ASN A 105 1.03 17.33 7.82
CA ASN A 105 2.06 16.28 7.83
C ASN A 105 1.65 15.09 6.95
N TYR A 106 2.63 14.53 6.25
CA TYR A 106 2.45 13.48 5.27
C TYR A 106 3.70 12.62 5.17
N ALA A 107 3.54 11.43 4.58
CA ALA A 107 4.64 10.55 4.22
C ALA A 107 4.52 10.13 2.76
N TYR A 108 5.65 10.04 2.05
CA TYR A 108 5.70 9.54 0.69
C TYR A 108 5.59 8.02 0.68
N ILE A 109 4.79 7.46 -0.21
CA ILE A 109 4.86 6.03 -0.49
C ILE A 109 6.19 5.74 -1.19
N SER A 110 6.96 4.84 -0.60
CA SER A 110 8.33 4.53 -1.01
C SER A 110 8.63 3.06 -0.75
N ALA A 111 9.72 2.55 -1.34
CA ALA A 111 10.19 1.21 -0.99
C ALA A 111 11.02 1.28 0.28
N THR A 112 10.88 0.31 1.16
CA THR A 112 11.42 0.33 2.52
C THR A 112 12.11 -0.99 2.88
N GLY A 113 12.94 -0.96 3.93
CA GLY A 113 13.49 -2.15 4.58
C GLY A 113 12.45 -3.03 5.31
N GLU A 114 12.95 -4.09 5.94
CA GLU A 114 12.15 -5.16 6.58
C GLU A 114 11.94 -5.01 8.09
N LEU A 115 12.50 -3.98 8.71
CA LEU A 115 12.65 -3.94 10.16
C LEU A 115 11.38 -3.55 10.91
N HIS A 116 10.39 -2.96 10.24
CA HIS A 116 9.16 -2.50 10.89
C HIS A 116 8.14 -3.60 11.12
N LYS A 117 7.42 -3.47 12.23
CA LYS A 117 6.26 -4.28 12.61
C LYS A 117 5.03 -3.39 12.73
N ALA A 118 3.86 -3.97 12.52
CA ALA A 118 2.61 -3.22 12.59
C ALA A 118 2.40 -2.66 14.01
N GLY A 119 2.06 -1.37 14.09
CA GLY A 119 1.82 -0.66 15.36
C GLY A 119 3.07 -0.14 16.06
N ASP A 120 4.27 -0.38 15.54
CA ASP A 120 5.47 0.32 16.00
C ASP A 120 5.52 1.73 15.38
N PRO A 121 5.93 2.78 16.13
CA PRO A 121 6.14 4.10 15.54
C PRO A 121 7.15 4.07 14.39
N ALA A 122 7.03 5.02 13.46
CA ALA A 122 8.04 5.21 12.43
C ALA A 122 9.43 5.43 13.06
N THR A 123 10.46 4.77 12.51
CA THR A 123 11.85 4.87 12.99
C THR A 123 12.81 5.17 11.85
N THR A 124 14.01 5.63 12.17
CA THR A 124 15.07 5.80 11.17
C THR A 124 15.45 4.46 10.55
N ASP A 125 15.13 4.26 9.28
CA ASP A 125 15.51 3.07 8.51
C ASP A 125 15.82 3.46 7.06
N SER A 126 16.37 2.49 6.33
CA SER A 126 16.61 2.55 4.91
C SER A 126 15.29 2.57 4.11
N SER A 127 15.22 3.50 3.16
CA SER A 127 14.16 3.57 2.16
C SER A 127 14.72 4.11 0.86
N SER A 128 14.01 3.87 -0.25
CA SER A 128 14.41 4.41 -1.54
C SER A 128 14.45 5.94 -1.56
N PHE A 129 13.60 6.59 -0.76
CA PHE A 129 13.63 8.04 -0.58
C PHE A 129 14.88 8.49 0.19
N ASN A 130 15.16 7.87 1.34
CA ASN A 130 16.33 8.20 2.15
C ASN A 130 17.63 7.99 1.38
N THR A 131 17.73 6.93 0.59
CA THR A 131 18.87 6.67 -0.29
C THR A 131 19.00 7.70 -1.41
N ALA A 132 17.90 8.09 -2.06
CA ALA A 132 17.94 9.07 -3.14
C ALA A 132 18.34 10.47 -2.67
N PHE A 133 17.87 10.90 -1.49
CA PHE A 133 18.15 12.24 -0.94
C PHE A 133 19.36 12.30 0.00
N GLY A 134 19.92 11.17 0.42
CA GLY A 134 20.93 11.14 1.47
C GLY A 134 20.38 11.63 2.83
N THR A 135 19.13 11.30 3.13
CA THR A 135 18.43 11.70 4.37
C THR A 135 18.22 10.52 5.30
N ASN A 136 17.92 10.83 6.57
CA ASN A 136 17.56 9.86 7.60
C ASN A 136 16.14 10.14 8.13
N GLN A 137 15.16 10.26 7.23
CA GLN A 137 13.76 10.41 7.65
C GLN A 137 13.25 9.12 8.26
N HIS A 138 12.23 9.19 9.12
CA HIS A 138 11.62 7.97 9.63
C HIS A 138 10.77 7.27 8.57
N VAL A 139 10.69 5.97 8.71
CA VAL A 139 10.08 5.03 7.78
C VAL A 139 9.14 4.12 8.55
N GLU A 140 8.04 3.71 7.93
CA GLU A 140 7.14 2.66 8.44
C GLU A 140 6.73 1.75 7.27
N SER A 141 6.87 0.43 7.41
CA SER A 141 6.62 -0.54 6.32
C SER A 141 5.50 -1.53 6.58
N ALA A 142 4.98 -1.58 7.81
CA ALA A 142 3.86 -2.42 8.22
C ALA A 142 2.62 -1.55 8.51
N ILE A 143 2.28 -0.68 7.56
CA ILE A 143 1.23 0.34 7.66
C ILE A 143 -0.06 -0.04 6.93
N PHE A 144 -0.09 -1.18 6.25
CA PHE A 144 -1.18 -1.55 5.35
C PHE A 144 -1.98 -2.73 5.90
N THR A 145 -3.30 -2.60 5.85
CA THR A 145 -4.23 -3.71 6.04
C THR A 145 -5.10 -3.87 4.80
N LEU A 146 -5.57 -5.09 4.54
CA LEU A 146 -6.55 -5.34 3.49
C LEU A 146 -7.96 -5.37 4.09
N GLY A 147 -8.82 -4.48 3.60
CA GLY A 147 -10.25 -4.51 3.81
C GLY A 147 -10.96 -5.38 2.78
N ASP A 148 -12.30 -5.29 2.78
CA ASP A 148 -13.14 -6.00 1.83
C ASP A 148 -12.85 -5.58 0.38
N ASN A 149 -13.04 -6.50 -0.56
CA ASN A 149 -12.84 -6.27 -2.00
C ASN A 149 -11.44 -5.76 -2.37
N GLY A 150 -10.42 -6.08 -1.56
CA GLY A 150 -9.04 -5.70 -1.81
C GLY A 150 -8.72 -4.24 -1.49
N GLU A 151 -9.57 -3.53 -0.74
CA GLU A 151 -9.25 -2.19 -0.27
C GLU A 151 -7.98 -2.18 0.58
N ILE A 152 -7.04 -1.28 0.26
CA ILE A 152 -5.84 -1.06 1.05
C ILE A 152 -6.15 0.08 2.02
N LEU A 153 -6.18 -0.25 3.30
CA LEU A 153 -6.32 0.70 4.39
C LEU A 153 -4.94 0.98 4.97
N ALA A 154 -4.64 2.25 5.22
CA ALA A 154 -3.37 2.69 5.77
C ALA A 154 -3.54 3.24 7.19
N SER A 155 -2.57 2.97 8.05
CA SER A 155 -2.44 3.57 9.39
C SER A 155 -1.04 4.13 9.60
N TRP A 156 -0.92 5.10 10.51
CA TRP A 156 0.37 5.64 10.93
C TRP A 156 0.46 5.64 12.45
N THR A 157 1.60 5.20 12.97
CA THR A 157 1.85 5.22 14.41
C THR A 157 2.74 6.39 14.80
N ASN A 158 2.16 7.32 15.56
CA ASN A 158 2.87 8.49 16.09
C ASN A 158 3.93 8.10 17.13
N THR A 159 4.87 8.99 17.41
CA THR A 159 5.98 8.76 18.37
C THR A 159 5.49 8.56 19.82
N ASN A 160 4.26 8.95 20.12
CA ASN A 160 3.60 8.70 21.41
C ASN A 160 2.86 7.34 21.47
N GLY A 161 2.97 6.50 20.44
CA GLY A 161 2.32 5.20 20.34
C GLY A 161 0.85 5.27 19.88
N GLN A 162 0.32 6.45 19.56
CA GLN A 162 -1.02 6.57 19.00
C GLN A 162 -1.02 6.18 17.53
N THR A 163 -1.71 5.11 17.19
CA THR A 163 -2.02 4.75 15.80
C THR A 163 -3.30 5.44 15.34
N LEU A 164 -3.28 6.01 14.15
CA LEU A 164 -4.45 6.63 13.52
C LEU A 164 -4.61 6.19 12.06
N PRO A 165 -5.84 6.16 11.53
CA PRO A 165 -6.06 5.94 10.10
C PRO A 165 -5.49 7.11 9.30
N VAL A 166 -4.90 6.80 8.16
CA VAL A 166 -4.41 7.81 7.21
C VAL A 166 -4.99 7.53 5.82
N GLN A 167 -5.12 8.59 5.04
CA GLN A 167 -5.71 8.57 3.71
C GLN A 167 -4.62 8.70 2.67
N PHE A 168 -4.80 8.02 1.54
CA PHE A 168 -3.99 8.30 0.37
C PHE A 168 -4.31 9.69 -0.18
N ALA A 169 -3.28 10.36 -0.68
CA ALA A 169 -3.42 11.56 -1.48
C ALA A 169 -2.39 11.54 -2.60
N MET A 170 -2.59 12.40 -3.58
CA MET A 170 -1.75 12.50 -4.75
C MET A 170 -1.21 13.92 -4.90
N SER A 171 0.11 14.05 -5.04
CA SER A 171 0.73 15.34 -5.31
C SER A 171 0.44 15.81 -6.75
N LEU A 172 0.74 17.08 -7.07
CA LEU A 172 0.62 17.60 -8.45
C LEU A 172 1.45 16.80 -9.47
N ASN A 173 2.55 16.20 -9.04
CA ASN A 173 3.41 15.34 -9.87
C ASN A 173 3.01 13.87 -9.80
N ARG A 174 1.79 13.58 -9.34
CA ARG A 174 1.21 12.24 -9.22
C ARG A 174 1.94 11.31 -8.26
N GLN A 175 2.76 11.85 -7.35
CA GLN A 175 3.39 11.05 -6.31
C GLN A 175 2.33 10.63 -5.30
N LEU A 176 2.40 9.38 -4.88
CA LEU A 176 1.49 8.86 -3.88
C LEU A 176 2.01 9.20 -2.48
N VAL A 177 1.14 9.78 -1.66
CA VAL A 177 1.43 10.09 -0.26
C VAL A 177 0.32 9.55 0.63
N ILE A 178 0.59 9.49 1.93
CA ILE A 178 -0.41 9.27 2.98
C ILE A 178 -0.42 10.45 3.94
N SER A 179 -1.61 10.79 4.44
CA SER A 179 -1.78 11.83 5.46
C SER A 179 -3.02 11.56 6.31
N ALA A 180 -2.97 11.95 7.59
CA ALA A 180 -4.14 11.93 8.47
C ALA A 180 -5.23 12.93 8.05
N ASN A 181 -4.86 13.95 7.26
CA ASN A 181 -5.80 14.89 6.69
C ASN A 181 -5.37 15.23 5.25
N SER A 182 -5.83 14.41 4.30
CA SER A 182 -5.56 14.63 2.87
C SER A 182 -6.02 16.01 2.37
N GLY A 183 -7.10 16.56 2.95
CA GLY A 183 -7.58 17.91 2.63
C GLY A 183 -6.63 19.02 3.08
N ALA A 184 -6.07 18.93 4.29
CA ALA A 184 -5.07 19.87 4.79
C ALA A 184 -3.76 19.76 3.99
N TYR A 185 -3.35 18.54 3.64
CA TYR A 185 -2.23 18.31 2.72
C TYR A 185 -2.46 18.99 1.36
N SER A 186 -3.60 18.72 0.70
CA SER A 186 -3.92 19.27 -0.62
C SER A 186 -4.07 20.79 -0.58
N ALA A 187 -4.64 21.36 0.49
CA ALA A 187 -4.72 22.81 0.67
C ALA A 187 -3.32 23.46 0.82
N ARG A 188 -2.35 22.75 1.41
CA ARG A 188 -1.00 23.27 1.64
C ARG A 188 -0.09 23.14 0.42
N PHE A 189 -0.10 21.98 -0.24
CA PHE A 189 0.88 21.63 -1.28
C PHE A 189 0.27 21.57 -2.70
N GLY A 190 -1.04 21.72 -2.82
CA GLY A 190 -1.76 21.33 -4.03
C GLY A 190 -1.91 19.80 -4.13
N GLY A 191 -2.55 19.35 -5.20
CA GLY A 191 -2.85 17.92 -5.42
C GLY A 191 -4.27 17.56 -5.06
N GLU A 192 -4.54 16.26 -4.95
CA GLU A 192 -5.90 15.72 -4.83
C GLU A 192 -5.96 14.60 -3.78
N SER A 193 -7.07 14.53 -3.05
CA SER A 193 -7.36 13.38 -2.21
C SER A 193 -7.51 12.13 -3.06
N ALA A 194 -6.95 11.01 -2.58
CA ALA A 194 -7.12 9.70 -3.19
C ALA A 194 -7.97 8.83 -2.26
N PRO A 195 -9.31 8.91 -2.35
CA PRO A 195 -10.19 8.25 -1.39
C PRO A 195 -10.04 6.73 -1.36
N SER A 196 -9.47 6.09 -2.38
CA SER A 196 -9.27 4.64 -2.38
C SER A 196 -7.98 4.19 -3.05
N ALA A 197 -7.31 3.22 -2.42
CA ALA A 197 -6.33 2.35 -3.05
C ALA A 197 -6.80 0.89 -2.92
N ARG A 198 -6.63 0.09 -3.97
CA ARG A 198 -7.11 -1.31 -4.02
C ARG A 198 -6.08 -2.24 -4.65
N LEU A 199 -5.97 -3.44 -4.10
CA LEU A 199 -5.15 -4.53 -4.61
C LEU A 199 -5.97 -5.42 -5.57
N PHE A 200 -5.46 -5.61 -6.79
CA PHE A 200 -6.09 -6.44 -7.83
C PHE A 200 -5.19 -7.61 -8.23
N CYS A 201 -5.62 -8.84 -7.95
CA CYS A 201 -4.82 -10.05 -8.20
C CYS A 201 -4.81 -10.52 -9.65
N ARG A 202 -5.81 -10.15 -10.46
CA ARG A 202 -5.89 -10.57 -11.86
C ARG A 202 -5.75 -9.37 -12.77
N ALA A 203 -5.07 -9.56 -13.90
CA ALA A 203 -4.95 -8.54 -14.93
C ALA A 203 -6.30 -8.07 -15.50
N ASN A 204 -7.36 -8.88 -15.35
CA ASN A 204 -8.69 -8.59 -15.87
C ASN A 204 -9.67 -8.09 -14.80
N ASP A 205 -9.25 -8.03 -13.53
CA ASP A 205 -10.08 -7.45 -12.47
C ASP A 205 -9.85 -5.93 -12.53
N HIS A 206 -10.67 -5.24 -13.31
CA HIS A 206 -10.75 -3.78 -13.31
C HIS A 206 -11.99 -3.34 -12.50
N PRO A 207 -11.92 -2.22 -11.76
CA PRO A 207 -13.10 -1.62 -11.15
C PRO A 207 -14.11 -1.11 -12.19
#